data_AF-A0A520Q520-F1
#
_entry.id   AF-A0A520Q520-F1
#
_cell.length_a   1.000
_cell.length_b   1.000
_cell.length_c   1.000
_cell.angle_alpha   90.00
_cell.angle_beta   90.00
_cell.angle_gamma   90.00
#
_symmetry.space_group_name_H-M   'P 1'
#
loop_
_entity.id
_entity.type
_entity.pdbx_description
1 polymer ?
#
loop_
_entity_poly.entity_id
_entity_poly.type
_entity_poly.pdbx_seq_one_letter_code
_entity_poly.pdbx_strand_id
1 'polypeptide(L)'
;MRYETLVRQLGLGRIRSTDVIRGPTTSQFWTVARKVPGLSHHFGLCHACQVPATSQDESCSACGVSFRVTLDRDRMGLGGDDAQASAFAEASDLRSIPKHPASPAEVADLDFPKTEEESSPRTSSQLRRELVAARRRQNVLHWLVGAMVLGVLALLVLQELKSPVAVSPATPAPPSATNSPTLTPAAPTASASKSAESAIDAPVGAVQQIPPVPTSPVPDEPLSLDDALRLYQRAIDTSRSAQIRQAELGGLEVELASLVASAPSERRAQWQTLENLVRQAITDLQAELRLAPEASRATCPHSPEA
;
A
#
# COMPACT_ATOMS: atom_id res chain seq x y z
N MET A 1 18.33 -12.42 -8.82
CA MET A 1 17.72 -13.77 -8.76
C MET A 1 16.23 -13.58 -9.04
N ARG A 2 15.69 -14.20 -10.09
CA ARG A 2 14.28 -14.02 -10.48
C ARG A 2 13.33 -14.90 -9.66
N TYR A 3 12.06 -14.53 -9.60
CA TYR A 3 11.03 -15.27 -8.84
C TYR A 3 10.88 -16.71 -9.35
N GLU A 4 10.89 -16.92 -10.66
CA GLU A 4 10.75 -18.25 -11.29
C GLU A 4 11.90 -19.17 -10.90
N THR A 5 13.10 -18.60 -10.69
CA THR A 5 14.28 -19.36 -10.23
C THR A 5 14.08 -19.85 -8.80
N LEU A 6 13.51 -19.02 -7.93
CA LEU A 6 13.19 -19.42 -6.55
C LEU A 6 12.13 -20.51 -6.52
N VAL A 7 11.05 -20.36 -7.29
CA VAL A 7 9.98 -21.38 -7.40
C VAL A 7 10.54 -22.70 -7.95
N ARG A 8 11.42 -22.65 -8.97
CA ARG A 8 12.08 -23.85 -9.50
C ARG A 8 12.97 -24.53 -8.44
N GLN A 9 13.76 -23.76 -7.68
CA GLN A 9 14.57 -24.34 -6.60
C GLN A 9 13.72 -24.94 -5.47
N LEU A 10 12.53 -24.37 -5.24
CA LEU A 10 11.53 -24.90 -4.33
C LEU A 10 11.00 -26.25 -4.78
N GLY A 11 10.58 -26.35 -6.05
CA GLY A 11 10.08 -27.60 -6.63
C GLY A 11 11.13 -28.72 -6.65
N LEU A 12 12.42 -28.35 -6.68
CA LEU A 12 13.55 -29.28 -6.54
C LEU A 12 13.89 -29.64 -5.08
N GLY A 13 13.19 -29.07 -4.09
CA GLY A 13 13.45 -29.32 -2.67
C GLY A 13 14.78 -28.75 -2.14
N ARG A 14 15.41 -27.82 -2.89
CA ARG A 14 16.69 -27.20 -2.48
C ARG A 14 16.52 -26.09 -1.45
N ILE A 15 15.32 -25.50 -1.39
CA ILE A 15 14.94 -24.48 -0.42
C ILE A 15 13.89 -25.09 0.50
N ARG A 16 14.16 -25.07 1.80
CA ARG A 16 13.23 -25.47 2.86
C ARG A 16 12.46 -24.27 3.40
N SER A 17 11.32 -24.54 4.04
CA SER A 17 10.48 -23.50 4.65
C SER A 17 11.16 -22.72 5.77
N THR A 18 12.24 -23.27 6.34
CA THR A 18 13.08 -22.70 7.40
C THR A 18 14.26 -21.89 6.89
N ASP A 19 14.59 -21.98 5.60
CA ASP A 19 15.78 -21.33 5.07
C ASP A 19 15.59 -19.81 5.02
N VAL A 20 16.68 -19.08 5.21
CA VAL A 20 16.67 -17.62 5.09
C VAL A 20 17.02 -17.26 3.66
N ILE A 21 16.09 -16.61 2.96
CA ILE A 21 16.24 -16.23 1.55
C ILE A 21 16.19 -14.72 1.37
N ARG A 22 16.77 -14.26 0.27
CA ARG A 22 16.69 -12.89 -0.21
C ARG A 22 16.24 -12.93 -1.66
N GLY A 23 15.21 -12.16 -2.00
CA GLY A 23 14.63 -12.21 -3.34
C GLY A 23 13.89 -10.94 -3.73
N PRO A 24 13.42 -10.87 -4.99
CA PRO A 24 12.66 -9.73 -5.50
C PRO A 24 11.40 -9.49 -4.66
N THR A 25 10.80 -10.56 -4.15
CA THR A 25 9.59 -10.53 -3.32
C THR A 25 9.85 -10.16 -1.85
N THR A 26 11.09 -10.23 -1.36
CA THR A 26 11.44 -9.89 0.03
C THR A 26 11.82 -8.43 0.22
N SER A 27 11.66 -7.60 -0.81
CA SER A 27 12.10 -6.20 -0.79
C SER A 27 13.59 -6.04 -0.46
N GLN A 28 14.42 -7.01 -0.86
CA GLN A 28 15.84 -7.11 -0.56
C GLN A 28 16.19 -7.37 0.91
N PHE A 29 15.22 -7.63 1.79
CA PHE A 29 15.49 -8.08 3.15
C PHE A 29 15.73 -9.59 3.19
N TRP A 30 16.49 -10.03 4.19
CA TRP A 30 16.64 -11.45 4.52
C TRP A 30 15.43 -11.90 5.31
N THR A 31 14.69 -12.88 4.79
CA THR A 31 13.44 -13.34 5.38
C THR A 31 13.38 -14.86 5.34
N VAL A 32 12.82 -15.48 6.38
CA VAL A 32 12.57 -16.93 6.41
C VAL A 32 11.59 -17.30 5.30
N ALA A 33 11.87 -18.34 4.52
CA ALA A 33 11.15 -18.68 3.29
C ALA A 33 9.62 -18.81 3.48
N ARG A 34 9.15 -19.40 4.60
CA ARG A 34 7.71 -19.49 4.93
C ARG A 34 7.00 -18.15 5.19
N LYS A 35 7.74 -17.06 5.40
CA LYS A 35 7.22 -15.70 5.61
C LYS A 35 7.33 -14.82 4.38
N VAL A 36 7.86 -15.33 3.27
CA VAL A 36 8.05 -14.53 2.06
C VAL A 36 6.73 -14.41 1.28
N PRO A 37 6.25 -13.17 1.01
CA PRO A 37 5.09 -12.95 0.16
C PRO A 37 5.29 -13.62 -1.20
N GLY A 38 4.30 -14.37 -1.65
CA GLY A 38 4.36 -15.12 -2.91
C GLY A 38 5.12 -16.44 -2.90
N LEU A 39 6.01 -16.70 -1.94
CA LEU A 39 6.69 -18.01 -1.86
C LEU A 39 6.06 -18.93 -0.81
N SER A 40 5.58 -18.35 0.29
CA SER A 40 4.95 -19.05 1.42
C SER A 40 3.89 -20.09 1.03
N HIS A 41 2.98 -19.76 0.10
CA HIS A 41 1.88 -20.65 -0.30
C HIS A 41 2.36 -21.93 -1.00
N HIS A 42 3.54 -21.91 -1.65
CA HIS A 42 4.15 -23.12 -2.20
C HIS A 42 4.71 -24.07 -1.13
N PHE A 43 4.93 -23.58 0.10
CA PHE A 43 5.20 -24.42 1.27
C PHE A 43 3.93 -24.87 2.00
N GLY A 44 2.76 -24.54 1.45
CA GLY A 44 1.49 -24.86 2.06
C GLY A 44 1.07 -23.91 3.19
N LEU A 45 1.64 -22.70 3.29
CA LEU A 45 1.40 -21.77 4.40
C LEU A 45 1.14 -20.34 3.92
N CYS A 46 0.31 -19.58 4.64
CA CYS A 46 0.13 -18.15 4.39
C CYS A 46 1.28 -17.32 4.98
N HIS A 47 1.89 -16.40 4.20
CA HIS A 47 2.97 -15.53 4.70
C HIS A 47 2.58 -14.69 5.92
N ALA A 48 1.33 -14.18 5.98
CA ALA A 48 0.86 -13.31 7.06
C ALA A 48 0.49 -14.08 8.33
N CYS A 49 -0.55 -14.93 8.26
CA CYS A 49 -1.09 -15.62 9.43
C CYS A 49 -0.54 -17.05 9.65
N GLN A 50 0.25 -17.60 8.72
CA GLN A 50 0.82 -18.96 8.78
C GLN A 50 -0.23 -20.10 8.82
N VAL A 51 -1.49 -19.81 8.50
CA VAL A 51 -2.54 -20.83 8.28
C VAL A 51 -2.24 -21.64 7.01
N PRO A 52 -2.60 -22.94 6.95
CA PRO A 52 -2.45 -23.73 5.74
C PRO A 52 -3.08 -23.08 4.52
N ALA A 53 -2.38 -23.11 3.40
CA ALA A 53 -2.82 -22.58 2.11
C ALA A 53 -2.39 -23.57 1.01
N THR A 54 -3.10 -23.61 -0.11
CA THR A 54 -2.68 -24.41 -1.27
C THR A 54 -1.84 -23.59 -2.23
N SER A 55 -1.01 -24.24 -3.03
CA SER A 55 -0.20 -23.55 -4.05
C SER A 55 -1.04 -22.97 -5.20
N GLN A 56 -2.32 -23.34 -5.30
CA GLN A 56 -3.25 -22.87 -6.33
C GLN A 56 -4.16 -21.74 -5.83
N ASP A 57 -4.14 -21.43 -4.53
CA ASP A 57 -4.95 -20.37 -3.97
C ASP A 57 -4.45 -19.00 -4.45
N GLU A 58 -5.37 -18.10 -4.81
CA GLU A 58 -5.01 -16.71 -5.14
C GLU A 58 -4.89 -15.81 -3.90
N SER A 59 -5.53 -16.20 -2.79
CA SER A 59 -5.51 -15.47 -1.52
C SER A 59 -5.73 -16.43 -0.34
N CYS A 60 -5.32 -16.01 0.86
CA CYS A 60 -5.51 -16.80 2.07
C CYS A 60 -6.98 -16.78 2.50
N SER A 61 -7.58 -17.96 2.68
CA SER A 61 -8.96 -18.10 3.17
C SER A 61 -9.19 -17.56 4.59
N ALA A 62 -8.14 -17.50 5.43
CA ALA A 62 -8.27 -17.05 6.81
C ALA A 62 -8.12 -15.53 6.99
N CYS A 63 -7.16 -14.90 6.31
CA CYS A 63 -6.88 -13.47 6.49
C CYS A 63 -7.09 -12.61 5.23
N GLY A 64 -7.52 -13.22 4.12
CA GLY A 64 -7.81 -12.53 2.86
C GLY A 64 -6.59 -11.95 2.13
N VAL A 65 -5.37 -12.21 2.60
CA VAL A 65 -4.17 -11.64 1.97
C VAL A 65 -3.94 -12.31 0.60
N SER A 66 -3.69 -11.50 -0.42
CA SER A 66 -3.38 -12.00 -1.77
C SER A 66 -2.02 -12.70 -1.80
N PHE A 67 -1.96 -13.83 -2.50
CA PHE A 67 -0.70 -14.52 -2.82
C PHE A 67 -0.10 -14.07 -4.15
N ARG A 68 -0.85 -13.31 -4.96
CA ARG A 68 -0.32 -12.71 -6.18
C ARG A 68 0.79 -11.74 -5.81
N VAL A 69 2.01 -12.10 -6.17
CA VAL A 69 3.12 -11.14 -6.18
C VAL A 69 2.86 -10.22 -7.34
N THR A 70 2.50 -8.97 -7.06
CA THR A 70 2.63 -7.93 -8.07
C THR A 70 4.12 -7.82 -8.37
N LEU A 71 4.57 -8.44 -9.47
CA LEU A 71 5.93 -8.34 -10.02
C LEU A 71 6.26 -6.91 -10.48
N ASP A 72 5.49 -5.92 -10.01
CA ASP A 72 5.62 -4.51 -10.34
C ASP A 72 6.98 -3.96 -9.92
N ARG A 73 7.63 -4.56 -8.92
CA ARG A 73 9.02 -4.21 -8.58
C ARG A 73 10.02 -4.56 -9.68
N ASP A 74 9.78 -5.61 -10.46
CA ASP A 74 10.62 -5.94 -11.62
C ASP A 74 10.30 -5.00 -12.79
N ARG A 75 9.08 -4.44 -12.85
CA ARG A 75 8.66 -3.40 -13.81
C ARG A 75 9.10 -1.98 -13.45
N MET A 76 9.52 -1.70 -12.22
CA MET A 76 10.10 -0.40 -11.84
C MET A 76 11.54 -0.16 -12.37
N GLY A 77 11.95 -0.86 -13.43
CA GLY A 77 13.19 -0.60 -14.16
C GLY A 77 14.47 -1.05 -13.47
N LEU A 78 14.39 -1.96 -12.49
CA LEU A 78 15.56 -2.53 -11.81
C LEU A 78 15.99 -3.92 -12.33
N GLY A 79 15.31 -4.47 -13.34
CA GLY A 79 15.59 -5.82 -13.86
C GLY A 79 15.08 -6.09 -15.27
N GLY A 80 15.22 -5.12 -16.19
CA GLY A 80 14.95 -5.34 -17.62
C GLY A 80 16.05 -6.18 -18.25
N ASP A 81 15.98 -7.50 -18.07
CA ASP A 81 17.00 -8.44 -18.52
C ASP A 81 16.88 -8.85 -20.01
N ASP A 82 15.92 -8.30 -20.76
CA ASP A 82 15.80 -8.65 -22.18
C ASP A 82 16.96 -8.08 -23.02
N ALA A 83 17.71 -7.11 -22.49
CA ALA A 83 18.92 -6.58 -23.13
C ALA A 83 20.23 -7.29 -22.73
N GLN A 84 20.22 -8.18 -21.72
CA GLN A 84 21.45 -8.79 -21.19
C GLN A 84 21.51 -10.32 -21.31
N ALA A 85 20.41 -10.98 -21.67
CA ALA A 85 20.40 -12.42 -21.94
C ALA A 85 21.14 -12.83 -23.24
N SER A 86 21.39 -11.89 -24.16
CA SER A 86 22.19 -12.13 -25.38
C SER A 86 23.70 -12.05 -25.16
N ALA A 87 24.19 -11.28 -24.17
CA ALA A 87 25.63 -11.06 -23.97
C ALA A 87 26.36 -12.25 -23.31
N PHE A 88 25.65 -13.15 -22.62
CA PHE A 88 26.27 -14.32 -21.97
C PHE A 88 26.18 -15.62 -22.78
N ALA A 89 25.34 -15.66 -23.82
CA ALA A 89 25.35 -16.79 -24.76
C ALA A 89 26.59 -16.78 -25.67
N GLU A 90 27.20 -15.61 -25.89
CA GLU A 90 28.36 -15.47 -26.79
C GLU A 90 29.72 -15.69 -26.12
N ALA A 91 29.78 -15.70 -24.77
CA ALA A 91 31.01 -15.93 -24.03
C ALA A 91 31.34 -17.43 -23.79
N SER A 92 30.43 -18.35 -24.11
CA SER A 92 30.65 -19.79 -23.91
C SER A 92 31.27 -20.51 -25.12
N ASP A 93 31.42 -19.84 -26.26
CA ASP A 93 31.93 -20.46 -27.50
C ASP A 93 33.43 -20.16 -27.80
N LEU A 94 34.12 -19.44 -26.91
CA LEU A 94 35.53 -19.06 -27.09
C LEU A 94 36.55 -19.89 -26.28
N ARG A 95 36.18 -21.08 -25.80
CA ARG A 95 37.18 -22.10 -25.40
C ARG A 95 37.55 -23.02 -26.58
N SER A 96 37.87 -22.41 -27.71
CA SER A 96 38.63 -23.04 -28.77
C SER A 96 40.07 -22.53 -28.70
N ILE A 97 40.99 -23.44 -28.42
CA ILE A 97 42.44 -23.26 -28.28
C ILE A 97 43.01 -22.51 -29.52
N PRO A 98 43.68 -21.35 -29.36
CA PRO A 98 44.33 -20.69 -30.50
C PRO A 98 45.67 -21.37 -30.84
N LYS A 99 45.73 -22.00 -32.01
CA LYS A 99 46.99 -22.32 -32.69
C LYS A 99 47.39 -21.11 -33.53
N HIS A 100 48.55 -20.53 -33.21
CA HIS A 100 49.24 -19.53 -34.02
C HIS A 100 49.45 -20.05 -35.45
N PRO A 101 49.39 -19.20 -36.49
CA PRO A 101 50.60 -18.47 -36.92
C PRO A 101 50.34 -17.04 -37.44
N ALA A 102 51.46 -16.39 -37.76
CA ALA A 102 51.67 -14.99 -38.12
C ALA A 102 51.17 -14.58 -39.53
N SER A 103 50.77 -13.31 -39.70
CA SER A 103 51.50 -12.24 -40.42
C SER A 103 50.54 -11.09 -40.83
N PRO A 104 51.04 -9.86 -41.12
CA PRO A 104 50.28 -8.61 -41.09
C PRO A 104 49.91 -8.04 -42.49
N ALA A 105 48.87 -7.21 -42.52
CA ALA A 105 48.58 -6.18 -43.53
C ALA A 105 47.57 -5.22 -42.85
N GLU A 106 47.89 -3.96 -42.55
CA GLU A 106 48.00 -2.82 -43.48
C GLU A 106 46.81 -2.78 -44.45
N VAL A 107 45.81 -1.90 -44.23
CA VAL A 107 45.54 -0.65 -44.99
C VAL A 107 44.31 0.07 -44.37
N ALA A 108 44.33 1.40 -44.46
CA ALA A 108 43.19 2.31 -44.66
C ALA A 108 42.51 2.92 -43.43
N ASP A 109 43.18 3.99 -43.00
CA ASP A 109 42.64 5.25 -42.49
C ASP A 109 41.39 5.71 -43.28
N LEU A 110 40.26 5.85 -42.58
CA LEU A 110 39.08 6.57 -43.06
C LEU A 110 38.65 7.56 -41.99
N ASP A 111 38.99 8.81 -42.30
CA ASP A 111 38.59 10.04 -41.64
C ASP A 111 37.06 10.18 -41.65
N PHE A 112 36.42 10.02 -40.49
CA PHE A 112 35.00 10.31 -40.31
C PHE A 112 34.83 11.70 -39.66
N PRO A 113 33.95 12.56 -40.20
CA PRO A 113 33.72 13.90 -39.67
C PRO A 113 33.16 13.83 -38.26
N LYS A 114 33.87 14.50 -37.35
CA LYS A 114 33.50 14.72 -35.95
C LYS A 114 32.24 15.59 -35.90
N THR A 115 31.07 14.96 -35.90
CA THR A 115 29.80 15.61 -35.58
C THR A 115 29.76 15.88 -34.09
N GLU A 116 29.97 17.15 -33.72
CA GLU A 116 29.78 17.67 -32.37
C GLU A 116 28.29 17.71 -32.05
N GLU A 117 27.72 16.57 -31.64
CA GLU A 117 26.37 16.48 -31.09
C GLU A 117 26.43 16.65 -29.57
N GLU A 118 26.53 17.91 -29.16
CA GLU A 118 26.37 18.35 -27.78
C GLU A 118 24.87 18.43 -27.44
N SER A 119 24.20 17.30 -27.27
CA SER A 119 22.85 17.24 -26.71
C SER A 119 22.87 16.59 -25.31
N SER A 120 22.81 17.48 -24.34
CA SER A 120 23.07 17.27 -22.91
C SER A 120 22.07 16.34 -22.20
N PRO A 121 22.49 15.19 -21.64
CA PRO A 121 21.65 14.34 -20.78
C PRO A 121 21.55 14.87 -19.32
N ARG A 122 21.96 16.12 -19.03
CA ARG A 122 22.06 16.64 -17.65
C ARG A 122 20.71 16.97 -16.99
N THR A 123 19.65 17.25 -17.75
CA THR A 123 18.40 17.81 -17.21
C THR A 123 17.55 16.80 -16.41
N SER A 124 17.52 15.51 -16.80
CA SER A 124 16.69 14.51 -16.08
C SER A 124 17.21 14.17 -14.69
N SER A 125 18.53 14.11 -14.52
CA SER A 125 19.18 13.87 -13.22
C SER A 125 19.01 15.05 -12.25
N GLN A 126 18.78 16.25 -12.78
CA GLN A 126 18.57 17.47 -12.00
C GLN A 126 17.13 17.52 -11.48
N LEU A 127 16.15 17.20 -12.33
CA LEU A 127 14.73 17.14 -11.96
C LEU A 127 14.45 16.05 -10.90
N ARG A 128 15.12 14.89 -11.01
CA ARG A 128 15.03 13.83 -9.98
C ARG A 128 15.64 14.24 -8.64
N ARG A 129 16.73 15.03 -8.67
CA ARG A 129 17.34 15.61 -7.46
C ARG A 129 16.46 16.68 -6.82
N GLU A 130 15.84 17.54 -7.63
CA GLU A 130 14.86 18.55 -7.20
C GLU A 130 13.65 17.90 -6.52
N LEU A 131 13.06 16.85 -7.11
CA LEU A 131 11.93 16.13 -6.52
C LEU A 131 12.27 15.46 -5.17
N VAL A 132 13.44 14.84 -5.07
CA VAL A 132 13.91 14.26 -3.79
C VAL A 132 14.17 15.35 -2.74
N ALA A 133 14.70 16.51 -3.16
CA ALA A 133 14.91 17.65 -2.28
C ALA A 133 13.58 18.25 -1.80
N ALA A 134 12.57 18.35 -2.67
CA ALA A 134 11.22 18.82 -2.34
C ALA A 134 10.54 17.90 -1.31
N ARG A 135 10.61 16.58 -1.49
CA ARG A 135 10.01 15.61 -0.55
C ARG A 135 10.64 15.66 0.84
N ARG A 136 11.95 15.93 0.93
CA ARG A 136 12.62 16.16 2.23
C ARG A 136 12.11 17.41 2.93
N ARG A 137 11.83 18.51 2.20
CA ARG A 137 11.27 19.73 2.78
C ARG A 137 9.87 19.50 3.36
N GLN A 138 9.06 18.68 2.70
CA GLN A 138 7.73 18.32 3.19
C GLN A 138 7.80 17.48 4.49
N ASN A 139 8.73 16.52 4.57
CA ASN A 139 8.97 15.78 5.82
C ASN A 139 9.45 16.68 6.95
N VAL A 140 10.32 17.66 6.66
CA VAL A 140 10.76 18.66 7.65
C VAL A 140 9.59 19.52 8.14
N LEU A 141 8.70 19.94 7.24
CA LEU A 141 7.51 20.70 7.61
C LEU A 141 6.59 19.89 8.53
N HIS A 142 6.31 18.62 8.20
CA HIS A 142 5.51 17.75 9.08
C HIS A 142 6.17 17.56 10.45
N TRP A 143 7.50 17.44 10.50
CA TRP A 143 8.23 17.34 11.76
C TRP A 143 8.15 18.62 12.59
N LEU A 144 8.25 19.79 11.95
CA LEU A 144 8.09 21.10 12.61
C LEU A 144 6.68 21.30 13.15
N VAL A 145 5.65 20.95 12.36
CA VAL A 145 4.25 21.02 12.81
C VAL A 145 4.03 20.09 13.99
N GLY A 146 4.53 18.85 13.92
CA GLY A 146 4.47 17.89 15.03
C GLY A 146 5.16 18.41 16.29
N ALA A 147 6.36 18.98 16.17
CA ALA A 147 7.09 19.57 17.28
C ALA A 147 6.35 20.77 17.89
N MET A 148 5.72 21.61 17.07
CA MET A 148 4.96 22.77 17.53
C MET A 148 3.70 22.36 18.29
N VAL A 149 2.95 21.37 17.78
CA VAL A 149 1.78 20.80 18.47
C VAL A 149 2.17 20.18 19.81
N LEU A 150 3.27 19.41 19.84
CA LEU A 150 3.79 18.83 21.08
C LEU A 150 4.20 19.92 22.10
N GLY A 151 4.81 21.00 21.62
CA GLY A 151 5.19 22.15 22.46
C GLY A 151 3.99 22.87 23.07
N VAL A 152 2.91 23.07 22.30
CA VAL A 152 1.67 23.66 22.80
C VAL A 152 1.01 22.75 23.86
N LEU A 153 0.96 21.44 23.61
CA LEU A 153 0.46 20.46 24.60
C LEU A 153 1.28 20.49 25.89
N ALA A 154 2.61 20.53 25.79
CA ALA A 154 3.47 20.64 26.96
C ALA A 154 3.21 21.93 27.75
N LEU A 155 3.03 23.07 27.06
CA LEU A 155 2.69 24.34 27.71
C LEU A 155 1.34 24.28 28.45
N LEU A 156 0.32 23.65 27.86
CA LEU A 156 -0.98 23.46 28.52
C LEU A 156 -0.85 22.61 29.79
N VAL A 157 -0.08 21.52 29.75
CA VAL A 157 0.19 20.70 30.93
C VAL A 157 0.95 21.49 32.00
N LEU A 158 1.93 22.32 31.61
CA LEU A 158 2.63 23.18 32.55
C LEU A 158 1.71 24.25 33.18
N GLN A 159 0.74 24.77 32.42
CA GLN A 159 -0.25 25.72 32.95
C GLN A 159 -1.14 25.05 34.01
N GLU A 160 -1.60 23.83 33.77
CA GLU A 160 -2.36 23.06 34.77
C GLU A 160 -1.56 22.82 36.06
N LEU A 161 -0.26 22.50 35.95
CA LEU A 161 0.61 22.30 37.11
C LEU A 161 0.95 23.60 37.86
N LYS A 162 0.92 24.74 37.17
CA LYS A 162 1.23 26.06 37.76
C LYS A 162 0.03 26.67 38.47
N SER A 163 -1.18 26.19 38.22
CA SER A 163 -2.38 26.58 38.95
C SER A 163 -2.18 26.27 40.44
N PRO A 164 -1.97 27.28 41.31
CA PRO A 164 -1.89 27.01 42.74
C PRO A 164 -3.24 26.43 43.14
N VAL A 165 -3.24 25.19 43.64
CA VAL A 165 -4.40 24.60 44.29
C VAL A 165 -4.84 25.61 45.34
N ALA A 166 -5.93 26.33 45.04
CA ALA A 166 -6.58 27.19 45.98
C ALA A 166 -7.10 26.26 47.07
N VAL A 167 -6.30 26.10 48.12
CA VAL A 167 -6.70 25.45 49.36
C VAL A 167 -7.89 26.27 49.85
N SER A 168 -9.09 25.78 49.53
CA SER A 168 -10.32 26.34 50.05
C SER A 168 -10.17 26.35 51.57
N PRO A 169 -10.25 27.50 52.24
CA PRO A 169 -10.18 27.55 53.68
C PRO A 169 -11.32 26.69 54.22
N ALA A 170 -10.94 25.63 54.92
CA ALA A 170 -11.84 24.68 55.53
C ALA A 170 -12.86 25.44 56.38
N THR A 171 -14.11 25.47 55.92
CA THR A 171 -15.24 25.89 56.74
C THR A 171 -15.51 24.75 57.71
N PRO A 172 -15.40 24.96 59.03
CA PRO A 172 -15.66 23.91 60.01
C PRO A 172 -17.15 23.57 60.03
N ALA A 173 -17.50 22.37 59.58
CA ALA A 173 -18.84 21.81 59.74
C ALA A 173 -18.96 21.06 61.10
N PRO A 174 -20.12 21.16 61.79
CA PRO A 174 -20.34 20.57 63.10
C PRO A 174 -20.55 19.04 63.07
N PRO A 175 -20.37 18.36 64.22
CA PRO A 175 -20.45 16.90 64.31
C PRO A 175 -21.90 16.40 64.41
N SER A 176 -22.28 15.49 63.53
CA SER A 176 -23.41 14.55 63.65
C SER A 176 -23.34 13.59 62.45
N ALA A 177 -23.68 12.31 62.49
CA ALA A 177 -23.93 11.37 63.55
C ALA A 177 -23.74 9.97 62.92
N THR A 178 -23.11 9.08 63.67
CA THR A 178 -23.09 7.62 63.53
C THR A 178 -24.37 7.07 62.88
N ASN A 179 -24.24 6.25 61.84
CA ASN A 179 -25.04 5.03 61.59
C ASN A 179 -24.44 4.21 60.42
N SER A 180 -23.67 3.18 60.76
CA SER A 180 -23.66 1.88 60.06
C SER A 180 -24.70 0.99 60.78
N PRO A 181 -25.32 -0.05 60.18
CA PRO A 181 -24.65 -1.07 59.36
C PRO A 181 -25.53 -1.64 58.20
N THR A 182 -24.98 -2.53 57.38
CA THR A 182 -25.51 -3.91 57.18
C THR A 182 -24.93 -4.56 55.92
N LEU A 183 -24.46 -5.80 56.13
CA LEU A 183 -23.91 -6.73 55.15
C LEU A 183 -24.95 -7.19 54.12
N THR A 184 -24.50 -7.54 52.92
CA THR A 184 -24.78 -8.87 52.33
C THR A 184 -23.92 -9.14 51.07
N PRO A 185 -23.36 -10.36 50.94
CA PRO A 185 -22.78 -10.89 49.71
C PRO A 185 -23.69 -11.99 49.08
N ALA A 186 -23.81 -12.01 47.76
CA ALA A 186 -24.28 -13.17 46.97
C ALA A 186 -23.72 -13.01 45.54
N ALA A 187 -22.65 -13.70 45.17
CA ALA A 187 -22.57 -15.08 44.67
C ALA A 187 -23.01 -15.25 43.19
N PRO A 188 -22.30 -16.09 42.41
CA PRO A 188 -22.31 -16.09 40.94
C PRO A 188 -23.34 -17.06 40.36
N THR A 189 -23.83 -16.79 39.14
CA THR A 189 -24.55 -17.81 38.35
C THR A 189 -23.74 -18.17 37.11
N ALA A 190 -23.22 -19.39 37.14
CA ALA A 190 -22.79 -20.14 35.97
C ALA A 190 -24.02 -20.81 35.32
N SER A 191 -24.05 -20.87 33.99
CA SER A 191 -24.74 -21.89 33.19
C SER A 191 -24.19 -21.80 31.76
N ALA A 192 -23.33 -22.72 31.34
CA ALA A 192 -23.64 -24.08 30.88
C ALA A 192 -24.00 -24.10 29.39
N SER A 193 -23.00 -24.53 28.61
CA SER A 193 -23.02 -25.47 27.49
C SER A 193 -24.35 -25.77 26.79
N LYS A 194 -24.35 -25.62 25.46
CA LYS A 194 -25.11 -26.53 24.59
C LYS A 194 -24.31 -26.86 23.32
N SER A 195 -23.68 -28.02 23.35
CA SER A 195 -23.32 -28.79 22.15
C SER A 195 -24.56 -29.50 21.61
N ALA A 196 -24.74 -29.45 20.30
CA ALA A 196 -25.45 -30.44 19.46
C ALA A 196 -25.01 -30.08 18.03
N GLU A 197 -24.09 -30.79 17.39
CA GLU A 197 -24.24 -32.16 16.87
C GLU A 197 -25.55 -32.34 16.09
N SER A 198 -25.47 -32.18 14.77
CA SER A 198 -26.25 -32.99 13.84
C SER A 198 -25.54 -33.01 12.50
N ALA A 199 -24.87 -34.13 12.23
CA ALA A 199 -24.72 -34.64 10.88
C ALA A 199 -26.09 -35.21 10.43
N ILE A 200 -26.38 -35.14 9.13
CA ILE A 200 -26.89 -36.23 8.27
C ILE A 200 -27.28 -35.64 6.90
N ASP A 201 -26.60 -36.18 5.90
CA ASP A 201 -26.99 -36.43 4.50
C ASP A 201 -28.43 -36.16 4.05
N ALA A 202 -28.59 -35.46 2.93
CA ALA A 202 -28.88 -36.06 1.60
C ALA A 202 -29.70 -35.11 0.68
N PRO A 203 -29.55 -35.22 -0.66
CA PRO A 203 -30.02 -34.23 -1.63
C PRO A 203 -31.30 -34.70 -2.34
N VAL A 204 -32.43 -33.99 -2.20
CA VAL A 204 -33.60 -34.18 -3.07
C VAL A 204 -34.37 -32.87 -3.19
N GLY A 205 -34.63 -32.45 -4.44
CA GLY A 205 -35.71 -31.52 -4.76
C GLY A 205 -35.25 -30.20 -5.39
N ALA A 206 -34.87 -30.25 -6.66
CA ALA A 206 -34.83 -29.07 -7.51
C ALA A 206 -36.27 -28.55 -7.72
N VAL A 207 -36.74 -27.71 -6.80
CA VAL A 207 -37.88 -26.84 -7.04
C VAL A 207 -37.32 -25.63 -7.77
N GLN A 208 -37.66 -25.49 -9.06
CA GLN A 208 -37.44 -24.27 -9.83
C GLN A 208 -38.21 -23.13 -9.15
N GLN A 209 -37.50 -22.44 -8.28
CA GLN A 209 -37.94 -21.20 -7.66
C GLN A 209 -37.89 -20.13 -8.75
N ILE A 210 -39.07 -19.76 -9.24
CA ILE A 210 -39.26 -18.62 -10.14
C ILE A 210 -38.57 -17.42 -9.46
N PRO A 211 -37.58 -16.77 -10.11
CA PRO A 211 -36.88 -15.65 -9.50
C PRO A 211 -37.89 -14.56 -9.14
N PRO A 212 -37.90 -14.07 -7.88
CA PRO A 212 -38.80 -13.00 -7.50
C PRO A 212 -38.53 -11.79 -8.39
N VAL A 213 -39.61 -11.25 -8.97
CA VAL A 213 -39.63 -10.03 -9.78
C VAL A 213 -38.83 -8.95 -9.04
N PRO A 214 -37.85 -8.29 -9.71
CA PRO A 214 -37.03 -7.26 -9.08
C PRO A 214 -37.95 -6.19 -8.51
N THR A 215 -38.02 -6.16 -7.18
CA THR A 215 -38.72 -5.13 -6.42
C THR A 215 -38.06 -3.81 -6.78
N SER A 216 -38.87 -2.81 -7.14
CA SER A 216 -38.43 -1.48 -7.56
C SER A 216 -37.28 -0.95 -6.69
N PRO A 217 -36.29 -0.26 -7.29
CA PRO A 217 -35.10 0.20 -6.58
C PRO A 217 -35.53 0.96 -5.33
N VAL A 218 -35.09 0.45 -4.18
CA VAL A 218 -35.28 1.10 -2.89
C VAL A 218 -34.74 2.53 -3.04
N PRO A 219 -35.52 3.57 -2.68
CA PRO A 219 -35.08 4.95 -2.81
C PRO A 219 -33.71 5.13 -2.17
N ASP A 220 -32.80 5.72 -2.94
CA ASP A 220 -31.37 5.86 -2.67
C ASP A 220 -31.13 6.28 -1.22
N GLU A 221 -30.64 5.34 -0.41
CA GLU A 221 -30.25 5.63 0.96
C GLU A 221 -29.14 6.68 0.92
N PRO A 222 -29.29 7.82 1.62
CA PRO A 222 -28.29 8.88 1.55
C PRO A 222 -26.94 8.35 2.02
N LEU A 223 -25.90 8.59 1.21
CA LEU A 223 -24.54 8.11 1.45
C LEU A 223 -24.10 8.43 2.89
N SER A 224 -23.76 7.40 3.66
CA SER A 224 -23.24 7.56 5.01
C SER A 224 -21.87 8.25 4.98
N LEU A 225 -21.55 9.02 6.04
CA LEU A 225 -20.25 9.68 6.18
C LEU A 225 -19.09 8.67 6.18
N ASP A 226 -19.28 7.51 6.81
CA ASP A 226 -18.27 6.44 6.84
C ASP A 226 -18.02 5.85 5.45
N ASP A 227 -19.08 5.70 4.65
CA ASP A 227 -18.96 5.19 3.27
C ASP A 227 -18.32 6.23 2.36
N ALA A 228 -18.65 7.51 2.53
CA ALA A 228 -17.97 8.61 1.83
C ALA A 228 -16.46 8.66 2.18
N LEU A 229 -16.08 8.43 3.44
CA LEU A 229 -14.68 8.36 3.85
C LEU A 229 -13.96 7.14 3.25
N ARG A 230 -14.63 5.99 3.15
CA ARG A 230 -14.08 4.79 2.49
C ARG A 230 -13.89 5.03 0.99
N LEU A 231 -14.85 5.67 0.32
CA LEU A 231 -14.74 6.05 -1.08
C LEU A 231 -13.58 7.03 -1.29
N TYR A 232 -13.44 8.03 -0.42
CA TYR A 232 -12.32 8.96 -0.44
C TYR A 232 -10.98 8.23 -0.29
N GLN A 233 -10.82 7.36 0.72
CA GLN A 233 -9.60 6.57 0.94
C GLN A 233 -9.24 5.70 -0.27
N ARG A 234 -10.25 5.09 -0.90
CA ARG A 234 -10.09 4.30 -2.11
C ARG A 234 -9.70 5.14 -3.33
N ALA A 235 -10.18 6.38 -3.42
CA ALA A 235 -9.91 7.29 -4.51
C ALA A 235 -8.52 7.95 -4.42
N ILE A 236 -7.95 8.08 -3.21
CA ILE A 236 -6.58 8.57 -3.02
C ILE A 236 -5.50 7.49 -3.07
N ASP A 237 -5.87 6.22 -3.25
CA ASP A 237 -4.92 5.11 -3.31
C ASP A 237 -4.03 5.19 -4.55
N THR A 238 -2.75 5.54 -4.34
CA THR A 238 -1.74 5.72 -5.39
C THR A 238 -1.40 4.43 -6.15
N SER A 239 -1.81 3.26 -5.68
CA SER A 239 -1.66 2.01 -6.43
C SER A 239 -2.59 1.94 -7.65
N ARG A 240 -3.60 2.81 -7.72
CA ARG A 240 -4.57 2.89 -8.82
C ARG A 240 -4.15 3.96 -9.84
N SER A 241 -4.56 3.75 -11.09
CA SER A 241 -4.25 4.69 -12.17
C SER A 241 -4.83 6.08 -11.89
N ALA A 242 -4.10 7.12 -12.30
CA ALA A 242 -4.52 8.51 -12.09
C ALA A 242 -5.90 8.82 -12.71
N GLN A 243 -6.24 8.18 -13.84
CA GLN A 243 -7.54 8.32 -14.51
C GLN A 243 -8.69 7.76 -13.66
N ILE A 244 -8.51 6.58 -13.05
CA ILE A 244 -9.52 5.98 -12.18
C ILE A 244 -9.70 6.85 -10.93
N ARG A 245 -8.61 7.30 -10.31
CA ARG A 245 -8.65 8.22 -9.17
C ARG A 245 -9.40 9.51 -9.53
N GLN A 246 -9.17 10.07 -10.72
CA GLN A 246 -9.82 11.29 -11.17
C GLN A 246 -11.33 11.11 -11.33
N ALA A 247 -11.76 10.00 -11.94
CA ALA A 247 -13.18 9.70 -12.09
C ALA A 247 -13.88 9.51 -10.74
N GLU A 248 -13.26 8.79 -9.80
CA GLU A 248 -13.84 8.55 -8.48
C GLU A 248 -13.90 9.81 -7.62
N LEU A 249 -12.83 10.62 -7.61
CA LEU A 249 -12.85 11.90 -6.88
C LEU A 249 -13.86 12.88 -7.47
N GLY A 250 -14.00 12.94 -8.80
CA GLY A 250 -15.00 13.78 -9.46
C GLY A 250 -16.44 13.35 -9.16
N GLY A 251 -16.71 12.04 -9.14
CA GLY A 251 -18.02 11.52 -8.72
C GLY A 251 -18.34 11.87 -7.26
N LEU A 252 -17.36 11.67 -6.37
CA LEU A 252 -17.50 11.97 -4.95
C LEU A 252 -17.73 13.47 -4.68
N GLU A 253 -17.08 14.36 -5.44
CA GLU A 253 -17.29 15.82 -5.33
C GLU A 253 -18.75 16.22 -5.59
N VAL A 254 -19.37 15.65 -6.63
CA VAL A 254 -20.78 15.93 -7.00
C VAL A 254 -21.73 15.42 -5.91
N GLU A 255 -21.50 14.21 -5.40
CA GLU A 255 -22.31 13.64 -4.32
C GLU A 255 -22.17 14.44 -3.02
N LEU A 256 -20.94 14.82 -2.64
CA LEU A 256 -20.69 15.62 -1.44
C LEU A 256 -21.34 16.99 -1.51
N ALA A 257 -21.32 17.66 -2.66
CA ALA A 257 -21.97 18.96 -2.81
C ALA A 257 -23.49 18.89 -2.52
N SER A 258 -24.15 17.82 -2.97
CA SER A 258 -25.57 17.55 -2.70
C SER A 258 -25.82 17.22 -1.21
N LEU A 259 -24.94 16.42 -0.60
CA LEU A 259 -25.03 16.04 0.81
C LEU A 259 -24.77 17.22 1.74
N VAL A 260 -23.80 18.10 1.45
CA VAL A 260 -23.52 19.30 2.24
C VAL A 260 -24.73 20.25 2.25
N ALA A 261 -25.40 20.41 1.10
CA ALA A 261 -26.58 21.24 0.97
C ALA A 261 -27.79 20.70 1.78
N SER A 262 -27.94 19.38 1.85
CA SER A 262 -29.05 18.70 2.54
C SER A 262 -28.75 18.31 3.99
N ALA A 263 -27.48 18.36 4.42
CA ALA A 263 -27.07 17.89 5.75
C ALA A 263 -27.61 18.76 6.89
N PRO A 264 -27.96 18.14 8.04
CA PRO A 264 -28.30 18.86 9.26
C PRO A 264 -27.09 19.67 9.77
N SER A 265 -27.34 20.77 10.47
CA SER A 265 -26.31 21.71 10.94
C SER A 265 -25.19 21.05 11.74
N GLU A 266 -25.53 20.04 12.55
CA GLU A 266 -24.57 19.29 13.37
C GLU A 266 -23.52 18.54 12.54
N ARG A 267 -23.92 17.95 11.40
CA ARG A 267 -23.03 17.18 10.52
C ARG A 267 -22.45 17.99 9.35
N ARG A 268 -22.99 19.19 9.09
CA ARG A 268 -22.56 20.03 7.96
C ARG A 268 -21.07 20.36 8.00
N ALA A 269 -20.50 20.63 9.17
CA ALA A 269 -19.06 20.91 9.31
C ALA A 269 -18.18 19.71 8.91
N GLN A 270 -18.60 18.49 9.24
CA GLN A 270 -17.89 17.26 8.86
C GLN A 270 -17.92 17.05 7.35
N TRP A 271 -19.10 17.21 6.73
CA TRP A 271 -19.24 17.10 5.27
C TRP A 271 -18.45 18.18 4.53
N GLN A 272 -18.44 19.42 5.02
CA GLN A 272 -17.63 20.51 4.45
C GLN A 272 -16.12 20.21 4.54
N THR A 273 -15.69 19.60 5.65
CA THR A 273 -14.29 19.20 5.81
C THR A 273 -13.91 18.14 4.76
N LEU A 274 -14.78 17.15 4.55
CA LEU A 274 -14.56 16.11 3.54
C LEU A 274 -14.59 16.68 2.12
N GLU A 275 -15.50 17.59 1.81
CA GLU A 275 -15.56 18.29 0.51
C GLU A 275 -14.26 19.04 0.23
N ASN A 276 -13.72 19.78 1.21
CA ASN A 276 -12.45 20.49 1.07
C ASN A 276 -11.27 19.53 0.82
N LEU A 277 -11.25 18.37 1.49
CA LEU A 277 -10.22 17.33 1.27
C LEU A 277 -10.31 16.72 -0.13
N VAL A 278 -11.52 16.51 -0.65
CA VAL A 278 -11.73 16.00 -2.02
C VAL A 278 -11.26 17.03 -3.04
N ARG A 279 -11.63 18.31 -2.90
CA ARG A 279 -11.17 19.39 -3.79
C ARG A 279 -9.64 19.54 -3.80
N GLN A 280 -9.01 19.43 -2.63
CA GLN A 280 -7.55 19.43 -2.54
C GLN A 280 -6.94 18.23 -3.28
N ALA A 281 -7.47 17.02 -3.06
CA ALA A 281 -6.99 15.81 -3.72
C ALA A 281 -7.15 15.87 -5.25
N ILE A 282 -8.24 16.46 -5.76
CA ILE A 282 -8.44 16.71 -7.20
C ILE A 282 -7.35 17.66 -7.73
N THR A 283 -7.07 18.75 -7.01
CA THR A 283 -6.04 19.73 -7.39
C THR A 283 -4.65 19.08 -7.46
N ASP A 284 -4.31 18.27 -6.45
CA ASP A 284 -3.04 17.55 -6.40
C ASP A 284 -2.92 16.51 -7.54
N LEU A 285 -4.00 15.79 -7.84
CA LEU A 285 -4.05 14.82 -8.93
C LEU A 285 -3.93 15.50 -10.30
N GLN A 286 -4.54 16.67 -10.49
CA GLN A 286 -4.36 17.45 -11.71
C GLN A 286 -2.91 17.93 -11.88
N ALA A 287 -2.24 18.30 -10.79
CA ALA A 287 -0.81 18.62 -10.83
C ALA A 287 0.03 17.38 -11.20
N GLU A 288 -0.28 16.21 -10.64
CA GLU A 288 0.36 14.93 -10.99
C GLU A 288 0.21 14.61 -12.48
N LEU A 289 -1.00 14.73 -13.02
CA LEU A 289 -1.30 14.46 -14.44
C LEU A 289 -0.59 15.43 -15.39
N ARG A 290 -0.38 16.70 -14.99
CA ARG A 290 0.40 17.66 -15.79
C ARG A 290 1.88 17.27 -15.88
N LEU A 291 2.44 16.64 -14.86
CA LEU A 291 3.85 16.23 -14.80
C LEU A 291 4.11 14.86 -15.47
N ALA A 292 3.09 14.00 -15.56
CA ALA A 292 3.19 12.67 -16.17
C ALA A 292 3.79 12.62 -17.60
N PRO A 293 3.39 13.48 -18.57
CA PRO A 293 3.94 13.43 -19.92
C PRO A 293 5.45 13.71 -19.96
N GLU A 294 5.97 14.57 -19.09
CA GLU A 294 7.40 14.86 -19.02
C GLU A 294 8.22 13.66 -18.54
N ALA A 295 7.69 12.91 -17.56
CA ALA A 295 8.31 11.69 -17.07
C ALA A 295 8.38 10.61 -18.16
N SER A 296 7.33 10.48 -18.98
CA SER A 296 7.30 9.51 -20.08
C SER A 296 8.35 9.82 -21.16
N ARG A 297 8.53 11.11 -21.51
CA ARG A 297 9.56 11.56 -22.46
C ARG A 297 10.99 11.35 -21.92
N ALA A 298 11.20 11.52 -20.62
CA ALA A 298 12.52 11.31 -20.02
C ALA A 298 12.96 9.84 -19.98
N THR A 299 12.03 8.89 -20.14
CA THR A 299 12.31 7.45 -19.99
C THR A 299 12.56 6.75 -21.33
N CYS A 300 12.13 7.34 -22.45
CA CYS A 300 12.42 6.84 -23.79
C CYS A 300 13.39 7.80 -24.50
N PRO A 301 14.72 7.64 -24.35
CA PRO A 301 15.65 8.37 -25.20
C PRO A 301 15.31 8.03 -26.65
N HIS A 302 15.01 9.04 -27.46
CA HIS A 302 14.77 8.89 -28.89
C HIS A 302 15.92 8.07 -29.47
N SER A 303 15.63 6.86 -29.97
CA SER A 303 16.56 6.19 -30.87
C SER A 303 16.65 7.08 -32.11
N PRO A 304 17.84 7.57 -32.47
CA PRO A 304 17.99 8.30 -33.72
C PRO A 304 17.57 7.37 -34.86
N GLU A 305 16.62 7.83 -35.69
CA GLU A 305 16.28 7.15 -36.95
C GLU A 305 17.54 7.10 -37.81
N ALA A 306 17.94 5.88 -38.18
CA ALA A 306 19.07 5.59 -39.06
C ALA A 306 18.63 5.53 -40.52
#